data_AF-A0A6J4UC96-F1
#
_entry.id   AF-A0A6J4UC96-F1
#
_cell.length_a   1.000
_cell.length_b   1.000
_cell.length_c   1.000
_cell.angle_alpha   90.00
_cell.angle_beta   90.00
_cell.angle_gamma   90.00
#
_symmetry.space_group_name_H-M   'P 1'
#
loop_
_entity.id
_entity.type
_entity.pdbx_description
1 polymer ?
#
loop_
_entity_poly.entity_id
_entity_poly.type
_entity_poly.pdbx_seq_one_letter_code
_entity_poly.pdbx_strand_id
1 'polypeptide(L)'
;MPVKIDTADGFLTPLIVCDECGEPIRDARDGNYHWQADGDGPGPGRRFAFFTHKACCDAFERGRGGAAAWYAMELSDLLPRLAASLRLGLAAMSE
;
A
#
# COMPACT_ATOMS: atom_id res chain seq x y z
N MET A 1 -0.34 4.48 10.69
CA MET A 1 0.70 4.79 9.69
C MET A 1 1.09 3.47 9.06
N PRO A 2 0.80 3.26 7.77
CA PRO A 2 0.98 1.96 7.14
C PRO A 2 2.46 1.59 6.94
N VAL A 3 3.36 2.57 7.01
CA VAL A 3 4.79 2.32 7.15
C VAL A 3 5.15 2.27 8.64
N LYS A 4 5.82 1.21 9.07
CA LYS A 4 6.49 1.08 10.38
C LYS A 4 7.99 0.89 10.15
N ILE A 5 8.80 1.07 11.19
CA ILE A 5 10.22 0.76 11.17
C ILE A 5 10.45 -0.41 12.12
N ASP A 6 10.96 -1.52 11.61
CA ASP A 6 11.48 -2.63 12.41
C ASP A 6 12.92 -2.33 12.83
N THR A 7 13.27 -2.71 14.05
CA THR A 7 14.59 -2.53 14.66
C THR A 7 15.22 -3.85 15.09
N ALA A 8 14.56 -4.99 14.84
CA ALA A 8 14.94 -6.29 15.40
C ALA A 8 16.31 -6.79 14.91
N ASP A 9 16.67 -6.49 13.66
CA ASP A 9 17.89 -7.02 13.02
C ASP A 9 19.09 -6.06 13.11
N GLY A 10 19.05 -5.08 14.02
CA GLY A 10 20.10 -4.07 14.18
C GLY A 10 20.14 -3.01 13.07
N PHE A 11 19.27 -3.13 12.07
CA PHE A 11 19.01 -2.12 11.04
C PHE A 11 17.61 -1.53 11.19
N LEU A 12 17.44 -0.27 10.80
CA LEU A 12 16.12 0.37 10.72
C LEU A 12 15.47 -0.02 9.39
N THR A 13 14.61 -1.04 9.42
CA THR A 13 13.99 -1.60 8.21
C THR A 13 12.55 -1.12 8.08
N PRO A 14 12.20 -0.34 7.04
CA PRO A 14 10.81 0.05 6.82
C PRO A 14 9.97 -1.16 6.41
N LEU A 15 8.82 -1.33 7.06
CA LEU A 15 7.82 -2.34 6.80
C LEU A 15 6.50 -1.68 6.40
N ILE A 16 5.84 -2.22 5.39
CA ILE A 16 4.45 -1.88 5.09
C ILE A 16 3.55 -2.85 5.86
N VAL A 17 2.56 -2.33 6.56
CA VAL A 17 1.61 -3.07 7.39
C VAL A 17 0.26 -3.11 6.71
N CYS A 18 -0.34 -4.29 6.66
CA CYS A 18 -1.68 -4.49 6.14
C CYS A 18 -2.72 -3.79 7.03
N ASP A 19 -3.52 -2.92 6.43
CA ASP A 19 -4.59 -2.15 7.09
C ASP A 19 -5.81 -3.01 7.46
N GLU A 20 -5.83 -4.28 7.05
CA GLU A 20 -6.89 -5.24 7.40
C GLU A 20 -6.49 -6.18 8.55
N CYS A 21 -5.39 -6.92 8.42
CA CYS A 21 -4.98 -7.90 9.44
C CYS A 21 -3.96 -7.35 10.46
N GLY A 22 -3.34 -6.19 10.20
CA GLY A 22 -2.34 -5.58 11.08
C GLY A 22 -0.93 -6.18 10.99
N GLU A 23 -0.73 -7.22 10.18
CA GLU A 23 0.56 -7.88 9.99
C GLU A 23 1.40 -7.24 8.87
N PRO A 24 2.75 -7.36 8.91
CA PRO A 24 3.62 -6.88 7.85
C PRO A 24 3.38 -7.59 6.50
N ILE A 25 3.46 -6.83 5.41
CA ILE A 25 3.57 -7.35 4.05
C ILE A 25 5.06 -7.53 3.76
N ARG A 26 5.52 -8.78 3.71
CA ARG A 26 6.96 -9.12 3.57
C ARG A 26 7.44 -9.21 2.13
N ASP A 27 6.53 -9.41 1.18
CA ASP A 27 6.81 -9.47 -0.25
C ASP A 27 5.81 -8.57 -0.99
N ALA A 28 6.31 -7.71 -1.89
CA ALA A 28 5.46 -6.83 -2.67
C ALA A 28 4.48 -7.59 -3.58
N ARG A 29 4.79 -8.84 -3.96
CA ARG A 29 3.91 -9.73 -4.72
C ARG A 29 2.70 -10.20 -3.93
N ASP A 30 2.74 -10.10 -2.60
CA ASP A 30 1.64 -10.46 -1.70
C ASP A 30 0.78 -9.26 -1.34
N GLY A 31 1.12 -8.06 -1.81
CA GLY A 31 0.51 -6.81 -1.38
C GLY A 31 -0.20 -6.05 -2.49
N ASN A 32 -1.20 -5.28 -2.09
CA ASN A 32 -1.87 -4.28 -2.90
C ASN A 32 -1.85 -2.92 -2.19
N TYR A 33 -1.96 -1.84 -2.94
CA TYR A 33 -2.38 -0.54 -2.41
C TYR A 33 -3.66 -0.07 -3.08
N HIS A 34 -4.56 0.52 -2.29
CA HIS A 34 -5.93 0.82 -2.66
C HIS A 34 -6.24 2.28 -2.37
N TRP A 35 -7.03 2.92 -3.22
CA TRP A 35 -7.59 4.24 -2.96
C TRP A 35 -9.06 4.25 -3.36
N GLN A 36 -9.85 5.08 -2.69
CA GLN A 36 -11.28 5.17 -3.00
C GLN A 36 -11.44 5.77 -4.39
N ALA A 37 -12.39 5.22 -5.16
CA ALA A 37 -12.87 5.91 -6.34
C ALA A 37 -13.49 7.24 -5.91
N ASP A 38 -13.19 8.32 -6.64
CA ASP A 38 -13.79 9.62 -6.37
C ASP A 38 -15.32 9.45 -6.46
N GLY A 39 -16.01 9.58 -5.34
CA GLY A 39 -17.46 9.73 -5.36
C GLY A 39 -17.79 11.14 -5.85
N ASP A 40 -18.90 11.31 -6.57
CA ASP A 40 -19.45 12.60 -7.02
C ASP A 40 -19.84 13.58 -5.86
N GLY A 41 -19.34 13.36 -4.64
CA GLY A 41 -19.65 14.13 -3.45
C GLY A 41 -18.55 15.16 -3.12
N PRO A 42 -18.91 16.37 -2.63
CA PRO A 42 -17.96 17.37 -2.17
C PRO A 42 -17.41 16.95 -0.80
N GLY A 43 -16.36 16.13 -0.80
CA GLY A 43 -15.56 15.82 0.37
C GLY A 43 -14.14 15.55 -0.09
N PRO A 44 -13.11 15.82 0.72
CA PRO A 44 -11.77 15.36 0.40
C PRO A 44 -11.82 13.83 0.39
N GLY A 45 -11.94 13.24 -0.80
CA GLY A 45 -11.72 11.81 -1.01
C GLY A 45 -10.45 11.43 -0.26
N ARG A 46 -10.48 10.32 0.48
CA ARG A 46 -9.39 9.96 1.40
C ARG A 46 -8.07 10.09 0.67
N ARG A 47 -7.27 11.09 1.04
CA ARG A 47 -6.06 11.54 0.34
C ARG A 47 -4.93 10.51 0.35
N PHE A 48 -5.13 9.37 1.00
CA PHE A 48 -4.11 8.38 1.30
C PHE A 48 -4.57 7.00 0.84
N ALA A 49 -3.62 6.25 0.29
CA ALA A 49 -3.82 4.85 -0.03
C ALA A 49 -3.82 3.99 1.24
N PHE A 50 -4.51 2.86 1.16
CA PHE A 50 -4.48 1.76 2.12
C PHE A 50 -3.67 0.61 1.53
N PHE A 51 -3.05 -0.20 2.39
CA PHE A 51 -2.24 -1.34 1.99
C PHE A 51 -2.87 -2.61 2.51
N THR A 52 -2.98 -3.64 1.68
CA THR A 52 -3.51 -4.94 2.13
C THR A 52 -2.65 -6.07 1.58
N HIS A 53 -2.64 -7.21 2.27
CA HIS A 53 -2.28 -8.46 1.59
C HIS A 53 -3.35 -8.78 0.54
N LYS A 54 -2.98 -9.43 -0.56
CA LYS A 54 -3.92 -9.93 -1.58
C LYS A 54 -5.03 -10.77 -0.97
N ALA A 55 -4.70 -11.63 -0.01
CA ALA A 55 -5.67 -12.45 0.70
C ALA A 55 -6.63 -11.63 1.60
N CYS A 56 -6.24 -10.43 2.00
CA CYS A 56 -7.05 -9.53 2.84
C CYS A 56 -7.88 -8.52 2.02
N CYS A 57 -7.56 -8.32 0.74
CA CYS A 57 -8.20 -7.37 -0.18
C CYS A 57 -9.73 -7.43 -0.13
N ASP A 58 -10.28 -8.62 -0.36
CA ASP A 58 -11.71 -8.88 -0.38
C ASP A 58 -12.43 -8.48 0.92
N ALA A 59 -11.85 -8.84 2.07
CA ALA A 59 -12.42 -8.52 3.37
C ALA A 59 -12.37 -7.00 3.61
N PHE A 60 -11.24 -6.38 3.27
CA PHE A 60 -11.01 -4.96 3.39
C PHE A 60 -12.06 -4.13 2.63
N GLU A 61 -12.29 -4.46 1.37
CA GLU A 61 -13.21 -3.75 0.48
C GLU A 61 -14.67 -3.96 0.89
N ARG A 62 -15.07 -5.21 1.16
CA ARG A 62 -16.43 -5.52 1.65
C ARG A 62 -16.76 -4.78 2.94
N GLY A 63 -15.79 -4.67 3.86
CA GLY A 63 -15.95 -3.91 5.11
C GLY A 63 -16.05 -2.39 4.92
N ARG A 64 -15.75 -1.86 3.71
CA ARG A 64 -15.61 -0.42 3.45
C ARG A 64 -16.30 0.04 2.17
N GLY A 65 -17.48 -0.50 1.88
CA GLY A 65 -18.34 -0.05 0.77
C GLY A 65 -18.36 -0.97 -0.46
N GLY A 66 -17.68 -2.11 -0.39
CA GLY A 66 -17.61 -3.11 -1.48
C GLY A 66 -16.59 -2.75 -2.56
N ALA A 67 -16.21 -3.74 -3.37
CA ALA A 67 -15.13 -3.63 -4.36
C ALA A 67 -15.30 -2.47 -5.34
N ALA A 68 -16.54 -2.15 -5.74
CA ALA A 68 -16.82 -1.07 -6.70
C ALA A 68 -16.43 0.34 -6.20
N ALA A 69 -16.23 0.52 -4.88
CA ALA A 69 -15.81 1.78 -4.30
C ALA A 69 -14.28 1.99 -4.31
N TRP A 70 -13.50 1.02 -4.80
CA TRP A 70 -12.05 0.99 -4.65
C TRP A 70 -11.33 0.73 -5.97
N TYR A 71 -10.24 1.46 -6.16
CA TYR A 71 -9.20 1.11 -7.11
C TYR A 71 -8.05 0.46 -6.35
N ALA A 72 -7.39 -0.50 -6.99
CA ALA A 72 -6.22 -1.19 -6.42
C ALA A 72 -5.12 -1.38 -7.47
N MET A 73 -3.88 -1.39 -7.01
CA MET A 73 -2.69 -1.75 -7.79
C MET A 73 -1.80 -2.69 -6.98
N GLU A 74 -0.99 -3.48 -7.68
CA GLU A 74 0.04 -4.33 -7.10
C GLU A 74 1.06 -3.50 -6.34
N LEU A 75 1.46 -3.94 -5.15
CA LEU A 75 2.41 -3.20 -4.32
C LEU A 75 3.79 -3.07 -4.98
N SER A 76 4.15 -3.97 -5.90
CA SER A 76 5.37 -3.87 -6.70
C SER A 76 5.44 -2.59 -7.55
N ASP A 77 4.29 -2.04 -7.94
CA ASP A 77 4.22 -0.82 -8.74
C ASP A 77 4.47 0.46 -7.92
N LEU A 78 4.50 0.34 -6.58
CA LEU A 78 4.73 1.47 -5.69
C LEU A 78 6.18 1.92 -5.72
N LEU A 79 7.15 0.99 -5.74
CA LEU A 79 8.57 1.31 -5.63
C LEU A 79 9.05 2.34 -6.67
N PRO A 80 8.77 2.17 -7.99
CA PRO A 80 9.18 3.18 -8.96
C PRO A 80 8.54 4.55 -8.72
N ARG A 81 7.27 4.58 -8.29
CA ARG A 81 6.54 5.82 -7.98
C ARG A 81 7.07 6.51 -6.72
N LEU A 82 7.41 5.72 -5.70
CA LEU A 82 7.97 6.21 -4.45
C LEU A 82 9.36 6.80 -4.69
N ALA A 83 10.22 6.09 -5.42
CA ALA A 83 11.54 6.60 -5.78
C ALA A 83 11.45 7.91 -6.58
N ALA A 84 10.57 7.98 -7.58
CA ALA A 84 10.33 9.22 -8.31
C ALA A 84 9.85 10.37 -7.39
N SER A 85 8.93 10.08 -6.47
CA SER A 85 8.41 11.05 -5.50
C SER A 85 9.48 11.55 -4.53
N LEU A 86 10.40 10.67 -4.14
CA LEU A 86 11.56 10.99 -3.30
C LEU A 86 12.74 11.57 -4.09
N ARG A 87 12.58 11.74 -5.42
CA ARG A 87 13.62 12.24 -6.35
C ARG A 87 14.90 11.39 -6.32
N LEU A 88 14.73 10.08 -6.11
CA LEU A 88 15.81 9.12 -6.22
C LEU A 88 15.94 8.68 -7.67
N GLY A 89 17.12 8.82 -8.26
CA GLY A 89 17.42 8.20 -9.55
C GLY A 89 17.49 6.69 -9.35
N LEU A 90 16.53 5.94 -9.91
CA LEU A 90 16.61 4.47 -9.97
C LEU A 90 17.65 4.05 -11.00
N ALA A 91 18.93 4.30 -10.70
CA ALA A 91 20.01 3.67 -11.44
C ALA A 91 20.09 2.21 -10.97
N ALA A 92 19.65 1.30 -11.85
CA ALA A 92 19.88 -0.15 -11.82
C ALA A 92 19.53 -0.89 -10.51
N MET A 93 18.29 -1.37 -10.41
CA MET A 93 18.00 -2.61 -9.68
C MET A 93 17.82 -3.73 -10.71
N SER A 94 18.94 -4.14 -11.30
CA SER A 94 19.06 -5.37 -12.06
C SER A 94 20.14 -6.20 -11.39
N GLU A 95 19.75 -7.17 -10.55
CA GLU A 95 20.42 -8.47 -10.36
C GLU A 95 19.37 -9.50 -9.93
#